data_AF-A0A1U8KVS8-F1
#
_entry.id   AF-A0A1U8KVS8-F1
#
_cell.length_a   1.000
_cell.length_b   1.000
_cell.length_c   1.000
_cell.angle_alpha   90.00
_cell.angle_beta   90.00
_cell.angle_gamma   90.00
#
_symmetry.space_group_name_H-M   'P 1'
#
loop_
_entity.id
_entity.type
_entity.pdbx_description
1 polymer ?
#
loop_
_entity_poly.entity_id
_entity_poly.type
_entity_poly.pdbx_seq_one_letter_code
_entity_poly.pdbx_strand_id
1 'polypeptide(L)'
;MLVQNLTAQTFNKASVSPSVQATFPYMFAVSRYLQPGTFDLVGTIVYEIDQKPYQNTFYNGTVEVVEAGGFLSVESVFLVTLGIALLVLLALWLHGQFQLTTKKTKKAPKVEVGIGTTDASLDEWLQGTAYTQSASKSKKKK
;
A
#
# COMPACT_ATOMS: atom_id res chain seq x y z
N MET A 1 -30.00 21.63 -7.85
CA MET A 1 -30.09 20.66 -8.97
C MET A 1 -31.37 19.88 -8.76
N LEU A 2 -32.29 19.85 -9.74
CA LEU A 2 -33.54 19.09 -9.63
C LEU A 2 -33.26 17.66 -10.12
N VAL A 3 -33.19 16.69 -9.20
CA VAL A 3 -33.16 15.27 -9.58
C VAL A 3 -34.61 14.84 -9.75
N GLN A 4 -35.06 14.71 -11.00
CA GLN A 4 -36.36 14.13 -11.32
C GLN A 4 -36.15 12.98 -12.29
N ASN A 5 -36.44 11.76 -11.85
CA ASN A 5 -36.56 10.61 -12.72
C ASN A 5 -38.05 10.27 -12.83
N LEU A 6 -38.64 10.55 -14.00
CA LEU A 6 -40.03 10.26 -14.29
C LEU A 6 -40.10 8.95 -15.07
N THR A 7 -40.29 7.84 -14.35
CA THR A 7 -40.66 6.56 -14.99
C THR A 7 -42.17 6.40 -14.90
N ALA A 8 -42.83 6.10 -16.02
CA ALA A 8 -44.25 5.77 -16.04
C ALA A 8 -44.42 4.27 -16.30
N GLN A 9 -45.25 3.62 -15.50
CA GLN A 9 -45.60 2.21 -15.69
C GLN A 9 -47.10 2.08 -15.87
N THR A 10 -47.51 1.54 -17.02
CA THR A 10 -48.91 1.28 -17.33
C THR A 10 -49.27 -0.15 -16.97
N PHE A 11 -50.31 -0.33 -16.16
CA PHE A 11 -50.84 -1.65 -15.83
C PHE A 11 -52.03 -1.97 -16.74
N ASN A 12 -51.78 -2.71 -17.82
CA ASN A 12 -52.83 -3.15 -18.73
C ASN A 12 -53.73 -4.17 -18.03
N LYS A 13 -55.06 -3.96 -18.07
CA LYS A 13 -56.09 -4.82 -17.43
C LYS A 13 -56.04 -4.86 -15.88
N ALA A 14 -55.51 -3.83 -15.25
CA ALA A 14 -55.57 -3.69 -13.79
C ALA A 14 -56.89 -3.04 -13.35
N SER A 15 -57.93 -3.86 -13.13
CA SER A 15 -59.15 -3.43 -12.46
C SER A 15 -59.11 -3.87 -11.00
N VAL A 16 -59.41 -2.96 -10.09
CA VAL A 16 -59.53 -3.25 -8.66
C VAL A 16 -60.99 -3.12 -8.28
N SER A 17 -61.56 -4.18 -7.72
CA SER A 17 -62.96 -4.15 -7.25
C SER A 17 -63.13 -3.15 -6.11
N PRO A 18 -64.32 -2.53 -5.97
CA PRO A 18 -64.61 -1.66 -4.84
C PRO A 18 -64.34 -2.37 -3.51
N SER A 19 -63.75 -1.65 -2.56
CA SER A 19 -63.42 -2.16 -1.22
C SER A 19 -62.41 -3.32 -1.20
N VAL A 20 -61.68 -3.57 -2.29
CA VAL A 20 -60.58 -4.54 -2.36
C VAL A 20 -59.25 -3.79 -2.50
N GLN A 21 -58.21 -4.31 -1.86
CA GLN A 21 -56.85 -3.81 -2.00
C GLN A 21 -56.09 -4.60 -3.08
N ALA A 22 -55.31 -3.91 -3.90
CA ALA A 22 -54.39 -4.51 -4.86
C ALA A 22 -52.98 -3.94 -4.66
N THR A 23 -51.97 -4.76 -4.96
CA THR A 23 -50.56 -4.37 -4.89
C THR A 23 -49.97 -4.39 -6.29
N PHE A 24 -49.33 -3.30 -6.70
CA PHE A 24 -48.71 -3.15 -8.00
C PHE A 24 -47.19 -3.01 -7.83
N PRO A 25 -46.39 -3.90 -8.45
CA PRO A 25 -44.93 -3.76 -8.41
C PRO A 25 -44.51 -2.57 -9.27
N TYR A 26 -43.71 -1.68 -8.71
CA TYR A 26 -43.13 -0.53 -9.42
C TYR A 26 -41.62 -0.69 -9.54
N MET A 27 -41.12 -0.70 -10.78
CA MET A 27 -39.70 -0.86 -11.06
C MET A 27 -39.13 0.46 -11.55
N PHE A 28 -38.02 0.88 -10.96
CA PHE A 28 -37.27 2.06 -11.39
C PHE A 28 -35.77 1.75 -11.36
N ALA A 29 -35.00 2.51 -12.13
CA ALA A 29 -33.55 2.43 -12.16
C ALA A 29 -32.96 3.79 -11.78
N VAL A 30 -31.82 3.75 -11.12
CA VAL A 30 -31.06 4.95 -10.74
C VAL A 30 -29.92 5.15 -11.74
N SER A 31 -29.64 6.41 -12.09
CA SER A 31 -28.50 6.74 -12.96
C SER A 31 -27.18 6.42 -12.26
N ARG A 32 -26.21 5.85 -12.98
CA ARG A 32 -24.84 5.63 -12.47
C ARG A 32 -24.10 6.92 -12.08
N TYR A 33 -24.58 8.05 -12.58
CA TYR A 33 -24.02 9.37 -12.30
C TYR A 33 -24.74 10.08 -11.15
N LEU A 34 -25.79 9.46 -10.59
CA LEU A 34 -26.45 10.00 -9.42
C LEU A 34 -25.51 9.83 -8.22
N GLN A 35 -25.30 10.92 -7.48
CA GLN A 35 -24.48 10.87 -6.28
C GLN A 35 -25.14 9.97 -5.23
N PRO A 36 -24.35 9.19 -4.48
CA PRO A 36 -24.86 8.46 -3.32
C PRO A 36 -25.55 9.40 -2.34
N GLY A 37 -26.66 8.95 -1.76
CA GLY A 37 -27.42 9.75 -0.81
C GLY A 37 -28.86 9.28 -0.64
N THR A 38 -29.57 9.97 0.25
CA THR A 38 -31.00 9.74 0.51
C THR A 38 -31.84 10.59 -0.44
N PHE A 39 -32.77 9.97 -1.14
CA PHE A 39 -33.69 10.62 -2.07
C PHE A 39 -35.13 10.36 -1.67
N ASP A 40 -35.99 11.36 -1.84
CA ASP A 40 -37.43 11.18 -1.65
C ASP A 40 -38.03 10.35 -2.79
N LEU A 41 -38.85 9.36 -2.46
CA LEU A 41 -39.63 8.60 -3.43
C LEU A 41 -41.05 9.13 -3.46
N VAL A 42 -41.36 9.88 -4.52
CA VAL A 42 -42.71 10.41 -4.78
C VAL A 42 -43.34 9.59 -5.89
N GLY A 43 -44.46 8.94 -5.58
CA GLY A 43 -45.22 8.17 -6.55
C GLY A 43 -46.56 8.84 -6.86
N THR A 44 -46.99 8.77 -8.11
CA THR A 44 -48.30 9.26 -8.54
C THR A 44 -49.02 8.13 -9.26
N ILE A 45 -50.23 7.81 -8.79
CA ILE A 45 -51.12 6.86 -9.45
C ILE A 45 -52.22 7.63 -10.18
N VAL A 46 -52.44 7.28 -11.43
CA VAL A 46 -53.55 7.77 -12.25
C VAL A 46 -54.46 6.57 -12.51
N TYR A 47 -55.74 6.73 -12.23
CA TYR A 47 -56.73 5.65 -12.33
C TYR A 47 -58.08 6.20 -12.79
N GLU A 48 -58.99 5.31 -13.18
CA GLU A 48 -60.31 5.67 -13.68
C GLU A 48 -61.40 5.02 -12.82
N ILE A 49 -62.43 5.79 -12.47
CA ILE A 49 -63.67 5.29 -11.85
C ILE A 49 -64.83 5.88 -12.64
N ASP A 50 -65.77 5.03 -13.09
CA ASP A 50 -66.96 5.45 -13.85
C ASP A 50 -66.64 6.38 -15.03
N GLN A 51 -65.61 6.05 -15.82
CA GLN A 51 -65.13 6.83 -16.97
C GLN A 51 -64.58 8.23 -16.63
N LYS A 52 -64.30 8.49 -15.35
CA LYS A 52 -63.68 9.72 -14.88
C LYS A 52 -62.26 9.46 -14.40
N PRO A 53 -61.28 10.22 -14.89
CA PRO A 53 -59.89 10.09 -14.45
C PRO A 53 -59.69 10.72 -13.07
N TYR A 54 -58.88 10.07 -12.24
CA TYR A 54 -58.44 10.53 -10.93
C TYR A 54 -56.93 10.35 -10.82
N GLN A 55 -56.32 11.17 -9.98
CA GLN A 55 -54.90 11.11 -9.68
C GLN A 55 -54.68 11.26 -8.18
N ASN A 56 -53.76 10.46 -7.63
CA ASN A 56 -53.31 10.59 -6.26
C ASN A 56 -51.79 10.50 -6.19
N THR A 57 -51.17 11.37 -5.39
CA THR A 57 -49.72 11.44 -5.19
C THR A 57 -49.39 11.10 -3.75
N PHE A 58 -48.41 10.23 -3.55
CA PHE A 58 -47.97 9.73 -2.25
C PHE A 58 -46.47 9.97 -2.04
N TYR A 59 -46.11 10.26 -0.78
CA TYR A 59 -44.75 10.66 -0.35
C TYR A 59 -44.15 9.66 0.67
N ASN A 60 -44.62 8.41 0.65
CA ASN A 60 -44.50 7.49 1.78
C ASN A 60 -43.10 6.89 2.02
N GLY A 61 -42.04 7.37 1.36
CA GLY A 61 -40.72 6.83 1.61
C GLY A 61 -39.58 7.62 1.03
N THR A 62 -38.40 7.30 1.55
CA THR A 62 -37.10 7.68 1.02
C THR A 62 -36.39 6.44 0.50
N VAL A 63 -35.62 6.58 -0.57
CA VAL A 63 -34.74 5.53 -1.09
C VAL A 63 -33.29 5.96 -0.90
N GLU A 64 -32.47 5.05 -0.39
CA GLU A 64 -31.04 5.27 -0.24
C GLU A 64 -30.33 4.75 -1.50
N VAL A 65 -29.64 5.66 -2.17
CA VAL A 65 -28.78 5.33 -3.31
C VAL A 65 -27.38 5.16 -2.77
N VAL A 66 -26.88 3.93 -2.84
CA VAL A 66 -25.50 3.59 -2.47
C VAL A 66 -24.66 3.46 -3.73
N GLU A 67 -23.38 3.77 -3.62
CA GLU A 67 -22.43 3.47 -4.69
C GLU A 67 -22.38 1.96 -4.91
N ALA A 68 -22.50 1.53 -6.17
CA ALA A 68 -22.34 0.13 -6.51
C ALA A 68 -20.88 -0.27 -6.30
N GLY A 69 -20.56 -0.81 -5.12
CA GLY A 69 -19.23 -1.30 -4.77
C GLY A 69 -18.81 -2.42 -5.73
N GLY A 70 -17.99 -2.08 -6.72
CA GLY A 70 -17.38 -3.04 -7.63
C GLY A 70 -16.16 -3.70 -6.99
N PHE A 71 -15.78 -4.89 -7.48
CA PHE A 71 -14.53 -5.55 -7.07
C PHE A 71 -13.26 -4.69 -7.30
N LEU A 72 -13.35 -3.67 -8.15
CA LEU A 72 -12.28 -2.70 -8.44
C LEU A 72 -12.68 -1.29 -7.97
N SER A 73 -12.93 -1.13 -6.67
CA SER A 73 -13.06 0.20 -6.07
C SER A 73 -11.72 0.94 -6.09
N VAL A 74 -11.78 2.28 -6.14
CA VAL A 74 -10.58 3.15 -6.06
C VAL A 74 -9.77 2.84 -4.81
N GLU A 75 -10.45 2.58 -3.70
CA GLU A 75 -9.85 2.20 -2.41
C GLU A 75 -9.06 0.90 -2.53
N SER A 76 -9.61 -0.11 -3.22
CA SER A 76 -8.93 -1.39 -3.43
C SER A 76 -7.68 -1.24 -4.30
N VAL A 77 -7.78 -0.47 -5.40
CA VAL A 77 -6.63 -0.17 -6.26
C VAL A 77 -5.56 0.58 -5.47
N PHE A 78 -5.95 1.57 -4.67
CA PHE A 78 -5.04 2.34 -3.82
C PHE A 78 -4.32 1.44 -2.81
N LEU A 79 -5.05 0.63 -2.03
CA LEU A 79 -4.47 -0.22 -1.00
C LEU A 79 -3.56 -1.31 -1.58
N VAL A 80 -3.93 -1.93 -2.70
CA VAL A 80 -3.09 -2.93 -3.36
C VAL A 80 -1.80 -2.30 -3.89
N THR A 81 -1.91 -1.15 -4.55
CA THR A 81 -0.74 -0.43 -5.09
C THR A 81 0.19 0.03 -3.96
N LEU A 82 -0.38 0.57 -2.87
CA LEU A 82 0.35 0.95 -1.67
C LEU A 82 1.05 -0.26 -1.03
N GLY A 83 0.37 -1.40 -0.92
CA GLY A 83 0.94 -2.63 -0.40
C GLY A 83 2.14 -3.12 -1.20
N ILE A 84 2.04 -3.13 -2.54
CA ILE A 84 3.16 -3.51 -3.42
C ILE A 84 4.33 -2.52 -3.27
N ALA A 85 4.05 -1.21 -3.24
CA ALA A 85 5.08 -0.19 -3.07
C ALA A 85 5.86 -0.37 -1.76
N LEU A 86 5.17 -0.64 -0.66
CA LEU A 86 5.79 -0.90 0.64
C LEU A 86 6.64 -2.17 0.63
N LEU A 87 6.18 -3.25 -0.01
CA LEU A 87 6.94 -4.49 -0.14
C LEU A 87 8.24 -4.29 -0.94
N VAL A 88 8.17 -3.56 -2.05
CA VAL A 88 9.35 -3.23 -2.87
C VAL A 88 10.34 -2.38 -2.06
N LEU A 89 9.83 -1.37 -1.34
CA LEU A 89 10.66 -0.48 -0.53
C LEU A 89 11.34 -1.24 0.62
N LEU A 90 10.63 -2.17 1.26
CA LEU A 90 11.16 -3.05 2.30
C LEU A 90 12.22 -4.01 1.75
N ALA A 91 12.00 -4.61 0.58
CA ALA A 91 12.98 -5.47 -0.08
C ALA A 91 14.28 -4.72 -0.43
N LEU A 92 14.16 -3.51 -0.97
CA LEU A 92 15.30 -2.64 -1.27
C LEU A 92 16.04 -2.22 0.00
N TRP A 93 15.31 -1.89 1.07
CA TRP A 93 15.90 -1.51 2.35
C TRP A 93 16.71 -2.66 2.97
N LEU A 94 16.14 -3.87 2.99
CA LEU A 94 16.83 -5.08 3.45
C LEU A 94 18.08 -5.34 2.61
N HIS A 95 17.98 -5.28 1.28
CA HIS A 95 19.12 -5.47 0.39
C HIS A 95 20.23 -4.45 0.63
N GLY A 96 19.89 -3.18 0.91
CA GLY A 96 20.85 -2.14 1.29
C GLY A 96 21.57 -2.43 2.62
N GLN A 97 20.83 -2.89 3.64
CA GLN A 97 21.41 -3.29 4.94
C GLN A 97 22.38 -4.48 4.79
N PHE A 98 22.02 -5.48 3.99
CA PHE A 98 22.90 -6.63 3.73
C PHE A 98 24.17 -6.24 2.96
N GLN A 99 24.09 -5.27 2.04
CA GLN A 99 25.29 -4.77 1.34
C GLN A 99 26.23 -3.95 2.23
N LEU A 100 25.70 -3.21 3.21
CA LEU A 100 26.51 -2.44 4.16
C LEU A 100 27.22 -3.35 5.19
N THR A 101 26.57 -4.45 5.58
CA THR A 101 27.11 -5.42 6.54
C THR A 101 28.14 -6.37 5.94
N THR A 102 28.00 -6.78 4.67
CA THR A 102 28.96 -7.68 3.99
C THR A 102 30.26 -6.99 3.57
N LYS A 103 30.29 -5.66 3.40
CA LYS A 103 31.52 -4.93 3.01
C LYS A 103 32.57 -4.80 4.13
N LYS A 104 32.29 -5.23 5.38
CA LYS A 104 33.24 -5.17 6.50
C LYS A 104 34.10 -6.42 6.72
N THR A 105 34.01 -7.43 5.85
CA THR A 105 34.89 -8.62 5.94
C THR A 105 35.66 -8.85 4.64
N LYS A 106 36.34 -7.83 4.11
CA LYS A 106 37.57 -8.10 3.37
C LYS A 106 38.66 -8.28 4.42
N LYS A 107 39.04 -9.53 4.66
CA LYS A 107 40.23 -9.91 5.44
C LYS A 107 41.37 -8.96 5.06
N ALA A 108 41.90 -8.22 6.03
CA ALA A 108 43.20 -7.57 5.88
C ALA A 108 44.20 -8.64 5.41
N PRO A 109 45.08 -8.35 4.44
CA PRO A 109 46.14 -9.28 4.10
C PRO A 109 46.93 -9.56 5.37
N LYS A 110 47.08 -10.84 5.70
CA LYS A 110 47.90 -11.28 6.82
C LYS A 110 49.33 -10.83 6.52
N VAL A 111 49.76 -9.73 7.14
CA VAL A 111 51.16 -9.36 7.16
C VAL A 111 51.84 -10.44 7.99
N GLU A 112 52.51 -11.35 7.30
CA GLU A 112 53.39 -12.32 7.95
C GLU A 112 54.54 -11.53 8.57
N VAL A 113 54.41 -11.27 9.87
CA VAL A 113 55.53 -10.81 10.69
C VAL A 113 56.47 -12.01 10.80
N GLY A 114 57.36 -12.13 9.82
CA GLY A 114 58.47 -13.07 9.86
C GLY A 114 59.31 -12.74 11.09
N ILE A 115 59.38 -13.68 12.03
CA ILE A 115 60.45 -13.76 13.01
C ILE A 115 61.71 -14.14 12.20
N GLY A 116 62.38 -13.12 11.66
CA GLY A 116 63.64 -13.22 10.95
C GLY A 116 64.66 -12.39 11.70
N THR A 117 65.44 -13.05 12.55
CA THR A 117 66.63 -12.49 13.20
C THR A 117 67.54 -11.85 12.15
N THR A 118 67.69 -10.53 12.18
CA THR A 118 68.75 -9.83 11.46
C THR A 118 69.21 -8.68 12.35
N ASP A 119 70.12 -9.07 13.24
CA ASP A 119 70.92 -8.22 14.11
C ASP A 119 72.03 -7.60 13.24
N ALA A 120 71.65 -6.74 12.28
CA ALA A 120 72.57 -6.19 11.27
C ALA A 120 72.64 -4.65 11.28
N SER A 121 72.29 -4.01 12.40
CA SER A 121 72.43 -2.55 12.51
C SER A 121 72.81 -2.08 13.92
N LEU A 122 73.27 -2.98 14.80
CA LEU A 122 73.81 -2.58 16.11
C LEU A 122 75.34 -2.58 16.14
N ASP A 123 76.01 -3.37 15.29
CA ASP A 123 77.47 -3.56 15.36
C ASP A 123 78.28 -2.66 14.41
N GLU A 124 77.63 -2.00 13.45
CA GLU A 124 78.31 -1.13 12.46
C GLU A 124 78.71 0.23 13.06
N TRP A 125 77.90 0.80 13.95
CA TRP A 125 78.16 2.11 14.56
C TRP A 125 79.12 2.06 15.76
N LEU A 126 79.50 0.87 16.21
CA LEU A 126 80.41 0.66 17.35
C LEU A 126 81.87 0.41 16.92
N GLN A 127 82.15 0.23 15.63
CA GLN A 127 83.51 0.07 15.13
C GLN A 127 84.31 1.37 15.29
N GLY A 128 85.45 1.29 16.00
CA GLY A 128 86.34 2.44 16.27
C GLY A 128 86.13 3.12 17.63
N THR A 129 85.15 2.67 18.42
CA THR A 129 84.96 3.15 19.81
C THR A 129 85.73 2.29 20.81
N ALA A 130 86.09 2.88 21.96
CA ALA A 130 86.89 2.24 23.02
C ALA A 130 86.33 0.92 23.58
N TYR A 131 85.05 0.62 23.32
CA TYR A 131 84.40 -0.65 23.68
C TYR A 131 84.97 -1.85 22.92
N THR A 132 85.48 -1.65 21.69
CA THR A 132 86.08 -2.74 20.88
C THR A 132 87.51 -3.08 21.30
N GLN A 133 88.22 -2.16 21.97
CA GLN A 133 89.64 -2.32 22.31
C GLN A 133 89.85 -3.13 23.61
N SER A 134 88.83 -3.24 24.46
CA SER A 134 88.86 -4.07 25.67
C SER A 134 88.59 -5.56 25.38
N ALA A 135 87.85 -5.88 24.31
CA ALA A 135 87.53 -7.25 23.91
C ALA A 135 88.73 -8.01 23.29
N SER A 136 89.73 -7.29 22.75
CA SER A 136 90.91 -7.93 22.14
C SER A 136 92.01 -8.28 23.14
N LYS A 137 91.99 -7.76 24.37
CA LYS A 137 93.00 -8.06 25.41
C LYS A 137 92.67 -9.24 26.32
N SER A 138 91.44 -9.77 26.34
CA SER A 138 91.07 -10.86 27.26
C SER A 138 91.26 -12.29 26.69
N LYS A 139 91.57 -12.45 25.41
CA LYS A 139 91.89 -13.77 24.81
C LYS A 139 93.39 -14.02 24.68
N LYS A 140 94.14 -14.00 25.80
CA LYS A 140 95.50 -14.57 25.85
C LYS A 140 95.90 -15.04 27.26
N LYS A 141 95.51 -16.26 27.62
CA LYS A 141 96.16 -17.22 28.55
C LYS A 141 95.23 -18.46 28.61
N LYS A 142 95.61 -19.55 27.93
CA LYS A 142 96.44 -20.69 28.39
C LYS A 142 95.74 -21.49 29.47
#